data_AF-A0A6V7IAI9-F1
#
_entry.id   AF-A0A6V7IAI9-F1
#
_cell.length_a   1.000
_cell.length_b   1.000
_cell.length_c   1.000
_cell.angle_alpha   90.00
_cell.angle_beta   90.00
_cell.angle_gamma   90.00
#
_symmetry.space_group_name_H-M   'P 1'
#
loop_
_entity.id
_entity.type
_entity.pdbx_description
1 polymer ?
#
loop_
_entity_poly.entity_id
_entity_poly.type
_entity_poly.pdbx_seq_one_letter_code
_entity_poly.pdbx_strand_id
1 'polypeptide(L)' 'LADFGANHIAETIKELKKRSDILVEALVPDFNGNDDCIKAIVESKLDVFAHNIETVERLTPFVRDRRARY' A
#
# COMPACT_ATOMS: atom_id res chain seq x y z
N LEU A 1 6.41 -10.41 7.48
CA LEU A 1 6.21 -11.32 6.33
C LEU A 1 7.28 -10.99 5.29
N ALA A 2 7.67 -11.96 4.45
CA ALA A 2 8.73 -11.76 3.47
C ALA A 2 8.39 -10.69 2.41
N ASP A 3 7.11 -10.49 2.13
CA ASP A 3 6.56 -9.55 1.15
C ASP A 3 5.99 -8.28 1.79
N PHE A 4 6.38 -7.97 3.04
CA PHE A 4 5.86 -6.83 3.81
C PHE A 4 4.32 -6.81 3.96
N GLY A 5 3.62 -7.92 3.68
CA GLY A 5 2.16 -8.03 3.71
C GLY A 5 1.45 -7.67 2.40
N ALA A 6 2.18 -7.39 1.32
CA ALA A 6 1.61 -6.99 0.04
C ALA A 6 0.62 -8.01 -0.53
N ASN A 7 0.95 -9.30 -0.52
CA ASN A 7 0.05 -10.31 -1.08
C ASN A 7 -1.25 -10.44 -0.27
N HIS A 8 -1.22 -10.27 1.06
CA HIS A 8 -2.45 -10.29 1.85
C HIS A 8 -3.41 -9.17 1.42
N ILE A 9 -2.88 -7.97 1.18
CA ILE A 9 -3.67 -6.82 0.73
C ILE A 9 -4.19 -7.09 -0.69
N ALA A 10 -3.33 -7.53 -1.61
CA ALA A 10 -3.71 -7.82 -2.99
C ALA A 10 -4.80 -8.90 -3.09
N GLU A 11 -4.68 -10.00 -2.34
CA GLU A 11 -5.70 -11.05 -2.32
C GLU A 11 -7.03 -10.56 -1.73
N THR A 12 -6.99 -9.70 -0.70
CA THR A 12 -8.20 -9.07 -0.15
C THR A 12 -8.93 -8.26 -1.23
N ILE A 13 -8.21 -7.45 -2.00
CA ILE A 13 -8.78 -6.64 -3.09
C ILE A 13 -9.36 -7.53 -4.18
N LYS A 14 -8.63 -8.57 -4.61
CA LYS A 14 -9.11 -9.52 -5.62
C LYS A 14 -10.40 -10.22 -5.18
N GLU A 15 -10.49 -10.63 -3.93
CA GLU A 15 -11.69 -11.27 -3.38
C GLU A 15 -12.89 -10.31 -3.34
N LEU A 16 -12.67 -9.03 -3.00
CA LEU A 16 -13.71 -8.01 -3.07
C LEU A 16 -14.22 -7.82 -4.50
N LYS A 17 -13.32 -7.68 -5.47
CA LYS A 17 -13.65 -7.52 -6.89
C LYS A 17 -14.34 -8.74 -7.51
N LYS A 18 -14.12 -9.95 -6.98
CA LYS A 18 -14.85 -11.16 -7.42
C LYS A 18 -16.30 -11.19 -6.94
N ARG A 19 -16.60 -10.58 -5.80
CA ARG A 19 -17.92 -10.69 -5.14
C ARG A 19 -18.91 -9.64 -5.60
N SER A 20 -18.44 -8.46 -5.99
CA SER A 20 -19.29 -7.35 -6.37
C SER A 20 -18.54 -6.34 -7.24
N ASP A 21 -19.29 -5.64 -8.08
CA ASP A 21 -18.79 -4.48 -8.82
C ASP A 21 -18.77 -3.26 -7.89
N ILE A 22 -17.72 -3.17 -7.08
CA ILE A 22 -17.49 -2.07 -6.14
C ILE A 22 -16.15 -1.40 -6.42
N LEU A 23 -16.07 -0.11 -6.08
CA LEU A 23 -14.80 0.61 -6.07
C LEU A 23 -14.02 0.25 -4.80
N VAL A 24 -12.72 0.03 -4.94
CA VAL A 24 -11.79 -0.35 -3.89
C VAL A 24 -10.61 0.61 -3.92
N GLU A 25 -10.45 1.34 -2.82
CA GLU A 25 -9.24 2.09 -2.50
C GLU A 25 -8.39 1.28 -1.51
N ALA A 26 -7.08 1.24 -1.73
CA ALA A 26 -6.14 0.62 -0.80
C ALA A 26 -5.15 1.66 -0.28
N LEU A 27 -5.23 1.97 1.00
CA LEU A 27 -4.22 2.73 1.73
C LEU A 27 -3.14 1.76 2.21
N VAL A 28 -1.94 1.87 1.64
CA VAL A 28 -0.86 0.89 1.84
C VAL A 28 0.39 1.50 2.49
N PRO A 29 1.20 0.70 3.20
CA PRO A 29 2.53 1.13 3.64
C PRO A 29 3.48 1.34 2.45
N ASP A 30 4.68 1.85 2.71
CA ASP A 30 5.70 2.07 1.68
C ASP A 30 6.39 0.78 1.18
N PHE A 31 6.10 -0.37 1.81
CA PHE A 31 6.76 -1.66 1.59
C PHE A 31 8.30 -1.58 1.58
N ASN A 32 8.87 -0.62 2.33
CA ASN A 32 10.29 -0.29 2.30
C ASN A 32 10.85 -0.06 0.88
N GLY A 33 10.03 0.50 -0.02
CA GLY A 33 10.41 0.75 -1.42
C GLY A 33 10.56 -0.50 -2.28
N ASN A 34 9.94 -1.63 -1.90
CA ASN A 34 10.00 -2.84 -2.69
C ASN A 34 9.00 -2.78 -3.87
N ASP A 35 9.54 -2.65 -5.08
CA ASP A 35 8.76 -2.55 -6.32
C ASP A 35 7.86 -3.77 -6.58
N ASP A 36 8.30 -4.98 -6.23
CA ASP A 36 7.49 -6.19 -6.41
C ASP A 36 6.25 -6.17 -5.50
N CYS A 37 6.38 -5.63 -4.29
CA CYS A 37 5.27 -5.45 -3.37
C CYS A 37 4.26 -4.43 -3.91
N ILE A 38 4.74 -3.28 -4.41
CA ILE A 38 3.90 -2.25 -5.02
C ILE A 38 3.17 -2.83 -6.25
N LYS A 39 3.91 -3.54 -7.11
CA LYS A 39 3.36 -4.20 -8.30
C LYS A 39 2.25 -5.19 -7.95
N ALA A 40 2.43 -6.01 -6.92
CA ALA A 40 1.41 -6.94 -6.46
C ALA A 40 0.10 -6.24 -6.08
N ILE A 41 0.18 -5.06 -5.43
CA ILE A 41 -1.00 -4.25 -5.12
C ILE A 41 -1.61 -3.69 -6.40
N VAL A 42 -0.83 -3.06 -7.27
CA VAL A 42 -1.35 -2.43 -8.51
C VAL A 42 -2.05 -3.46 -9.41
N GLU A 43 -1.52 -4.69 -9.49
CA GLU A 43 -2.11 -5.77 -10.27
C GLU A 43 -3.38 -6.39 -9.65
N SER A 44 -3.74 -6.02 -8.41
CA SER A 44 -4.95 -6.52 -7.74
C SER A 44 -6.26 -5.97 -8.28
N LYS A 45 -6.21 -5.02 -9.23
CA LYS A 45 -7.34 -4.29 -9.81
C LYS A 45 -8.05 -3.34 -8.83
N LEU A 46 -7.34 -2.79 -7.84
CA LEU A 46 -7.86 -1.65 -7.10
C LEU A 46 -8.12 -0.45 -8.03
N ASP A 47 -9.02 0.43 -7.62
CA ASP A 47 -9.37 1.63 -8.38
C ASP A 47 -8.53 2.83 -7.94
N VAL A 48 -8.16 2.88 -6.66
CA VAL A 48 -7.32 3.95 -6.09
C VAL A 48 -6.21 3.35 -5.24
N PHE A 49 -4.96 3.66 -5.62
CA PHE A 49 -3.78 3.36 -4.82
C PHE A 49 -3.44 4.59 -3.97
N ALA A 50 -3.47 4.45 -2.64
CA ALA A 50 -3.19 5.54 -1.72
C ALA A 50 -1.98 5.21 -0.81
N HIS A 51 -1.11 6.20 -0.64
CA HIS A 51 -0.03 6.18 0.35
C HIS A 51 0.12 7.58 0.94
N ASN A 52 0.08 7.68 2.27
CA ASN A 52 0.21 8.96 2.94
C ASN A 52 1.67 9.32 3.18
N ILE A 53 2.06 10.53 2.77
CA ILE A 53 3.33 11.14 3.19
C ILE A 53 3.28 11.64 4.65
N GLU A 54 2.06 11.85 5.17
CA GLU A 54 1.65 12.33 6.51
C GLU A 54 2.11 13.73 6.90
N THR A 55 3.35 14.09 6.63
CA THR A 55 3.93 15.38 7.03
C THR A 55 5.04 15.81 6.09
N VAL A 56 5.44 17.08 6.18
CA VAL A 56 6.53 17.63 5.37
C VAL A 56 7.88 16.98 5.73
N GLU A 57 8.79 16.92 4.77
CA GLU A 57 10.12 16.27 4.88
C GLU A 57 10.88 16.63 6.17
N ARG A 58 10.91 17.92 6.53
CA ARG A 58 11.57 18.41 7.76
C ARG A 58 11.02 17.78 9.05
N LEU A 59 9.75 17.35 9.05
CA LEU A 59 9.09 16.77 10.23
C LEU A 59 9.02 15.24 10.22
N THR A 60 9.21 14.60 9.06
CA THR A 60 9.22 13.13 8.92
C THR A 60 10.08 12.39 9.96
N PRO A 61 11.35 12.76 10.21
CA PRO A 61 12.18 12.03 11.18
C PRO A 61 11.74 12.20 12.65
N PHE A 62 10.85 13.16 12.93
CA PHE A 62 10.32 13.43 14.27
C PHE A 62 8.92 12.85 14.50
N VAL A 63 8.11 12.73 13.44
CA VAL A 63 6.69 12.34 13.53
C VAL A 63 6.43 10.92 13.04
N ARG A 64 7.19 10.44 12.04
CA ARG A 64 7.03 9.09 11.49
C ARG A 64 8.10 8.15 12.06
N ASP A 65 7.88 6.85 11.91
CA ASP A 65 8.90 5.84 12.20
C ASP A 65 10.17 6.16 11.38
N ARG A 66 11.36 6.03 11.99
CA ARG A 66 12.65 6.33 11.34
C ARG A 66 12.93 5.48 10.10
N ARG A 67 12.21 4.37 9.94
CA ARG A 67 12.30 3.50 8.76
C ARG A 67 11.44 3.99 7.60
N ALA A 68 10.45 4.85 7.85
CA ALA A 68 9.68 5.48 6.79
C ALA A 68 10.57 6.46 6.01
N ARG A 69 10.57 6.32 4.68
CA ARG A 69 11.37 7.15 3.79
C ARG A 69 10.49 7.81 2.73
N TYR A 70 11.05 8.85 2.10
CA TYR A 70 10.55 9.42 0.86
C TYR A 70 11.11 8.65 -0.33
#